data_AF-A0AAV2SVW8-F1
#
_entry.id   AF-A0AAV2SVW8-F1
#
_cell.length_a   1.000
_cell.length_b   1.000
_cell.length_c   1.000
_cell.angle_alpha   90.00
_cell.angle_beta   90.00
_cell.angle_gamma   90.00
#
_symmetry.space_group_name_H-M   'P 1'
#
loop_
_entity.id
_entity.type
_entity.pdbx_description
1 polymer ?
#
loop_
_entity_poly.entity_id
_entity_poly.type
_entity_poly.pdbx_seq_one_letter_code
_entity_poly.pdbx_strand_id
1 'polypeptide(L)'
;MWGFHDRLLTLRKALHEFMTRSQYARPLWRRWRWQLTQTNKQTGLQYSAEEWESEWANVLRLASSIPRGNKTEASENRSTTNIVDSRVKRLSN
;
A
#
# COMPACT_ATOMS: atom_id res chain seq x y z
N MET A 1 8.05 26.03 -4.34
CA MET A 1 9.43 26.17 -3.83
C MET A 1 10.49 26.41 -4.90
N TRP A 2 10.51 25.83 -6.11
CA TRP A 2 11.51 26.23 -7.14
C TRP A 2 10.93 26.62 -8.51
N GLY A 3 9.61 26.69 -8.67
CA GLY A 3 8.96 27.01 -9.96
C GLY A 3 8.98 25.88 -10.99
N PHE A 4 9.63 24.74 -10.70
CA PHE A 4 9.64 23.56 -11.56
C PHE A 4 8.73 22.46 -11.03
N HIS A 5 8.10 21.73 -11.95
CA HIS A 5 7.33 20.54 -11.64
C HIS A 5 8.25 19.33 -11.43
N ASP A 6 7.86 18.43 -10.52
CA ASP A 6 8.53 17.15 -10.27
C ASP A 6 8.29 16.13 -11.41
N ARG A 7 8.73 16.47 -12.63
CA ARG A 7 8.49 15.68 -13.85
C ARG A 7 9.09 14.27 -13.79
N LEU A 8 10.16 14.10 -13.03
CA LEU A 8 10.84 12.81 -12.85
C LEU A 8 10.32 12.01 -11.63
N LEU A 9 9.34 12.56 -10.92
CA LEU A 9 8.74 11.99 -9.70
C LEU A 9 9.78 11.74 -8.59
N THR A 10 10.85 12.54 -8.54
CA THR A 10 11.94 12.39 -7.58
C THR A 10 11.44 12.67 -6.16
N LEU A 11 10.68 13.76 -5.98
CA LEU A 11 10.10 14.10 -4.69
C LEU A 11 9.05 13.07 -4.29
N ARG A 12 8.23 12.60 -5.24
CA ARG A 12 7.22 11.56 -4.97
C ARG A 12 7.84 10.25 -4.51
N LYS A 13 8.91 9.80 -5.16
CA LYS A 13 9.66 8.59 -4.77
C LYS A 13 10.27 8.77 -3.38
N ALA A 14 10.91 9.92 -3.12
CA ALA A 14 11.49 10.24 -1.81
C ALA A 14 10.42 10.26 -0.71
N LEU A 15 9.23 10.80 -0.97
CA LEU A 15 8.11 10.79 -0.04
C LEU A 15 7.67 9.36 0.29
N HIS A 16 7.45 8.53 -0.73
CA HIS A 16 7.04 7.14 -0.52
C HIS A 16 8.09 6.35 0.28
N GLU A 17 9.37 6.51 -0.07
CA GLU A 17 10.48 5.91 0.68
C GLU A 17 10.55 6.42 2.12
N PHE A 18 10.35 7.72 2.33
CA PHE A 18 10.31 8.31 3.67
C PHE A 18 9.18 7.71 4.52
N MET A 19 7.98 7.56 3.95
CA MET A 19 6.84 7.01 4.68
C MET A 19 6.95 5.51 4.97
N THR A 20 7.73 4.76 4.18
CA THR A 20 7.85 3.30 4.30
C THR A 20 9.10 2.83 5.05
N ARG A 21 10.26 3.46 4.83
CA ARG A 21 11.57 2.97 5.30
C ARG A 21 12.24 3.87 6.33
N SER A 22 11.77 5.10 6.54
CA SER A 22 12.41 6.00 7.50
C SER A 22 12.10 5.61 8.95
N GLN A 23 12.95 6.05 9.87
CA GLN A 23 12.68 5.98 11.31
C GLN A 23 11.39 6.72 11.72
N TYR A 24 10.88 7.60 10.87
CA TYR A 24 9.68 8.38 11.11
C TYR A 24 8.39 7.72 10.62
N ALA A 25 8.47 6.57 9.93
CA ALA A 25 7.30 5.85 9.43
C ALA A 25 6.29 5.53 10.54
N ARG A 26 6.75 4.96 11.66
CA ARG A 26 5.90 4.63 12.82
C ARG A 26 5.32 5.88 13.51
N PRO A 27 6.12 6.92 13.84
CA PRO A 27 5.57 8.19 14.33
C PRO A 27 4.51 8.80 13.42
N LEU A 28 4.72 8.77 12.10
CA LEU A 28 3.81 9.33 11.12
C LEU A 28 2.49 8.56 11.09
N TRP A 29 2.53 7.22 11.07
CA TRP A 29 1.34 6.37 11.19
C TRP A 29 0.53 6.68 12.46
N ARG A 30 1.20 6.81 13.62
CA ARG A 30 0.50 7.16 14.87
C ARG A 30 -0.20 8.50 14.79
N ARG A 31 0.47 9.53 14.25
CA ARG A 31 -0.11 10.87 14.10
C ARG A 31 -1.30 10.84 13.15
N TRP A 32 -1.16 10.18 12.00
CA TRP A 32 -2.24 10.02 11.04
C TRP A 32 -3.44 9.30 11.66
N ARG A 33 -3.20 8.17 12.33
CA ARG A 33 -4.23 7.39 13.02
C ARG A 33 -4.95 8.20 14.10
N TRP A 34 -4.21 8.96 14.91
CA TRP A 34 -4.81 9.81 15.93
C TRP A 34 -5.71 10.89 15.32
N GLN A 35 -5.22 11.56 14.28
CA GLN A 35 -6.00 12.58 13.57
C GLN A 35 -7.28 11.99 12.99
N LEU A 36 -7.17 10.87 12.27
CA LEU A 36 -8.32 10.23 11.64
C LEU A 36 -9.32 9.68 12.67
N THR A 37 -8.84 9.20 13.82
CA THR A 37 -9.69 8.78 14.94
C THR A 37 -10.54 9.94 15.47
N GLN A 38 -10.00 11.16 15.56
CA GLN A 38 -10.80 12.32 15.96
C GLN A 38 -11.91 12.63 14.96
N THR A 39 -11.60 12.54 13.66
CA THR A 39 -12.59 12.74 12.59
C THR A 39 -13.65 11.65 12.58
N ASN A 40 -13.26 10.38 12.69
CA ASN A 40 -14.17 9.23 12.68
C ASN A 40 -15.14 9.23 13.87
N LYS A 41 -14.70 9.73 15.04
CA LYS A 41 -15.59 9.91 16.20
C LYS A 41 -16.75 10.84 15.91
N GLN A 42 -16.57 11.85 15.07
CA GLN A 42 -17.64 12.79 14.70
C GLN A 42 -18.70 12.12 13.82
N THR A 43 -18.33 11.07 13.09
CA THR A 43 -19.24 10.32 12.19
C THR A 43 -19.71 9.01 12.79
N GLY A 44 -19.26 8.65 14.00
CA GLY A 44 -19.57 7.37 14.65
C GLY A 44 -18.86 6.16 14.03
N LEU A 45 -17.90 6.37 13.12
CA LEU A 45 -17.16 5.31 12.45
C LEU A 45 -16.06 4.75 13.37
N GLN A 46 -15.98 3.43 13.47
CA GLN A 46 -14.93 2.75 14.24
C GLN A 46 -14.26 1.69 13.38
N TYR A 47 -12.97 1.85 13.13
CA TYR A 47 -12.20 0.89 12.33
C TYR A 47 -11.66 -0.26 13.17
N SER A 48 -11.69 -1.47 12.60
CA SER A 48 -10.98 -2.65 13.10
C SER A 48 -9.47 -2.52 12.92
N ALA A 49 -8.70 -3.44 13.52
CA ALA A 49 -7.25 -3.47 13.35
C ALA A 49 -6.85 -3.72 11.89
N GLU A 50 -7.58 -4.58 11.17
CA GLU A 50 -7.33 -4.86 9.76
C GLU A 50 -7.66 -3.64 8.88
N GLU A 51 -8.75 -2.93 9.18
CA GLU A 51 -9.13 -1.72 8.44
C GLU A 51 -8.11 -0.60 8.61
N TRP A 52 -7.56 -0.42 9.81
CA TRP A 52 -6.48 0.55 10.04
C TRP A 52 -5.24 0.26 9.19
N GLU A 53 -4.86 -1.01 9.06
CA GLU A 53 -3.72 -1.42 8.23
C GLU A 53 -4.02 -1.26 6.75
N SER A 54 -5.22 -1.64 6.30
CA SER A 54 -5.67 -1.48 4.91
C SER A 54 -5.70 -0.01 4.49
N GLU A 55 -6.26 0.86 5.32
CA GLU A 55 -6.31 2.30 5.06
C GLU A 55 -4.91 2.92 5.03
N TRP A 56 -4.02 2.50 5.94
CA TRP A 56 -2.64 2.97 5.90
C TRP A 56 -1.89 2.50 4.65
N ALA A 57 -2.07 1.23 4.26
CA ALA A 57 -1.52 0.69 3.02
C ALA A 57 -2.04 1.46 1.79
N ASN A 58 -3.32 1.85 1.80
CA ASN A 58 -3.88 2.72 0.78
C ASN A 58 -3.18 4.08 0.73
N VAL A 59 -2.99 4.74 1.88
CA VAL A 59 -2.25 6.02 1.98
C VAL A 59 -0.84 5.89 1.39
N LEU A 60 -0.11 4.83 1.76
CA LEU A 60 1.22 4.55 1.21
C LEU A 60 1.16 4.34 -0.31
N ARG A 61 0.19 3.58 -0.81
CA ARG A 61 -0.02 3.39 -2.24
C ARG A 61 -0.29 4.71 -2.97
N LEU A 62 -1.00 5.66 -2.35
CA LEU A 62 -1.22 6.99 -2.95
C LEU A 62 0.06 7.81 -3.05
N ALA A 63 0.94 7.68 -2.07
CA ALA A 63 2.25 8.34 -2.05
C ALA A 63 3.21 7.75 -3.09
N SER A 64 3.01 6.48 -3.47
CA SER A 64 3.84 5.82 -4.49
C SER A 64 3.81 6.54 -5.84
N SER A 65 4.86 6.34 -6.65
CA SER A 65 4.93 6.83 -8.02
C SER A 65 4.26 5.89 -9.03
N ILE A 66 3.60 4.83 -8.59
CA ILE A 66 2.97 3.83 -9.46
C ILE A 66 1.60 4.35 -9.92
N PRO A 67 1.28 4.28 -11.22
CA PRO A 67 -0.04 4.67 -11.72
C PRO A 67 -1.18 3.86 -11.09
N ARG A 68 -2.28 4.52 -10.76
CA ARG A 68 -3.51 3.88 -10.26
C ARG A 68 -4.20 3.16 -11.42
N GLY A 69 -3.99 1.85 -11.57
CA GLY A 69 -4.58 1.07 -12.65
C GLY A 69 -3.76 -0.15 -13.03
N ASN A 70 -2.46 -0.13 -12.74
CA ASN A 70 -1.62 -1.29 -12.88
C ASN A 70 -1.85 -2.16 -11.64
N LYS A 71 -2.83 -3.07 -11.71
CA LYS A 71 -2.75 -4.31 -10.94
C LYS A 71 -1.51 -5.03 -11.44
N THR A 72 -0.34 -4.66 -10.94
CA THR A 72 0.87 -5.44 -11.21
C THR A 72 0.62 -6.80 -10.59
N GLU A 73 0.60 -7.80 -11.44
CA GLU A 73 0.43 -9.24 -11.23
C GLU A 73 1.49 -9.85 -10.29
N ALA A 74 1.99 -9.11 -9.31
CA ALA A 74 2.94 -9.57 -8.31
C ALA A 74 2.27 -10.43 -7.21
N SER A 75 0.94 -10.48 -7.16
CA SER A 75 0.18 -11.31 -6.21
C SER A 75 -0.58 -12.48 -6.86
N GLU A 76 -0.65 -12.60 -8.19
CA GLU A 76 -1.36 -13.71 -8.86
C GLU A 76 -0.45 -14.88 -9.28
N ASN A 77 0.88 -14.68 -9.33
CA ASN A 77 1.81 -15.72 -9.79
C ASN A 77 2.22 -16.75 -8.73
N ARG A 78 1.69 -16.70 -7.49
CA ARG A 78 1.99 -17.71 -6.45
C ARG A 78 0.92 -18.81 -6.33
N SER A 79 -0.23 -18.65 -6.99
CA SER A 79 -1.34 -19.61 -6.92
C SER A 79 -1.47 -20.47 -8.17
N THR A 80 -0.95 -20.02 -9.32
CA THR A 80 -1.06 -20.75 -10.60
C THR A 80 0.00 -21.84 -10.78
N THR A 81 1.19 -21.72 -10.17
CA THR A 81 2.23 -22.76 -10.26
C THR A 81 1.87 -24.05 -9.53
N ASN A 82 1.10 -23.97 -8.43
CA ASN A 82 0.70 -25.14 -7.66
C ASN A 82 -0.44 -25.97 -8.33
N ILE A 83 -1.22 -25.35 -9.21
CA ILE A 83 -2.36 -26.00 -9.89
C ILE A 83 -1.88 -26.78 -11.13
N VAL A 84 -0.88 -26.26 -11.86
CA VAL A 84 -0.35 -26.95 -13.05
C VAL A 84 0.42 -28.20 -12.66
N ASP A 85 1.25 -28.15 -11.61
CA ASP A 85 2.05 -29.30 -11.16
C ASP A 85 1.17 -30.44 -10.59
N SER A 86 0.06 -30.10 -9.93
CA SER A 86 -0.91 -31.09 -9.42
C SER A 86 -1.83 -31.68 -10.49
N ARG A 87 -1.91 -31.06 -11.67
CA ARG A 87 -2.68 -31.57 -12.82
C ARG A 87 -1.84 -32.49 -13.73
N VAL A 88 -0.54 -32.20 -13.88
CA VAL A 88 0.39 -33.06 -14.62
C VAL A 88 0.57 -34.42 -13.91
N LYS A 89 0.70 -34.44 -12.58
CA LYS A 89 0.83 -35.69 -11.81
C LYS A 89 -0.39 -36.61 -11.84
N ARG A 90 -1.58 -36.12 -12.23
CA ARG A 90 -2.79 -36.96 -12.37
C ARG A 90 -2.94 -37.62 -13.74
N LEU A 91 -2.14 -37.22 -14.73
CA LEU A 91 -2.19 -37.77 -16.08
C LEU A 91 -1.04 -38.77 -16.34
N SER A 92 -0.22 -39.06 -15.32
CA SER A 92 0.96 -39.91 -15.40
C SER A 92 0.85 -41.22 -14.59
N ASN A 93 -0.35 -41.54 -14.05
CA ASN A 93 -0.64 -42.80 -13.37
C ASN A 93 -1.84 -43.48 -14.01
#